data_AF-A0AA35N557-F1
#
_entry.id   AF-A0AA35N557-F1
#
_cell.length_a   1.000
_cell.length_b   1.000
_cell.length_c   1.000
_cell.angle_alpha   90.00
_cell.angle_beta   90.00
_cell.angle_gamma   90.00
#
_symmetry.space_group_name_H-M   'P 1'
#
loop_
_entity.id
_entity.type
_entity.pdbx_description
1 polymer ?
#
loop_
_entity_poly.entity_id
_entity_poly.type
_entity_poly.pdbx_seq_one_letter_code
_entity_poly.pdbx_strand_id
1 'polypeptide(L)'
;MTTSVIPADSIDALIASLLPGWLKRAPAEHLALLRAALLRQQKAQDDLNARLDAIIPLDAFAESLLKSALATHSITQADVHLDTVKLVTLRPNPPVSPTLPATSTRIETTQTLLSAALHNFHENETQPGWFVTGSHLRKASGQLLPLSAELFVDLCRGWISGGIISATSNRS
;
A
#
# COMPACT_ATOMS: atom_id res chain seq x y z
N MET A 1 8.40 -39.72 48.77
CA MET A 1 9.22 -39.63 47.55
C MET A 1 8.28 -39.71 46.35
N THR A 2 7.93 -38.58 45.74
CA THR A 2 7.04 -38.53 44.57
C THR A 2 7.90 -38.41 43.32
N THR A 3 8.01 -39.52 42.60
CA THR A 3 8.65 -39.62 41.29
C THR A 3 7.95 -38.69 40.30
N SER A 4 8.67 -37.69 39.79
CA SER A 4 8.18 -36.80 38.74
C SER A 4 7.88 -37.61 37.48
N VAL A 5 6.64 -37.51 36.98
CA VAL A 5 6.09 -38.30 35.86
C VAL A 5 6.57 -37.79 34.48
N ILE A 6 7.40 -36.75 34.45
CA ILE A 6 7.88 -36.12 33.21
C ILE A 6 9.34 -36.53 32.98
N PRO A 7 9.66 -37.21 31.85
CA PRO A 7 11.04 -37.55 31.49
C PRO A 7 11.92 -36.29 31.43
N ALA A 8 13.14 -36.37 31.96
CA ALA A 8 14.05 -35.22 32.07
C ALA A 8 14.43 -34.59 30.72
N ASP A 9 14.40 -35.38 29.65
CA ASP A 9 14.73 -34.96 28.28
C ASP A 9 13.50 -34.52 27.46
N SER A 10 12.35 -34.29 28.12
CA SER A 10 11.13 -33.87 27.43
C SER A 10 11.06 -32.35 27.24
N ILE A 11 10.30 -31.94 26.22
CA ILE A 11 9.97 -30.53 25.97
C ILE A 11 9.25 -29.91 27.18
N ASP A 12 8.43 -30.69 27.89
CA ASP A 12 7.73 -30.23 29.09
C ASP A 12 8.70 -29.93 30.24
N ALA A 13 9.75 -30.74 30.41
CA ALA A 13 10.81 -30.49 31.40
C ALA A 13 11.60 -29.21 31.06
N LEU A 14 11.88 -28.98 29.78
CA LEU A 14 12.51 -27.74 29.31
C LEU A 14 11.61 -26.52 29.55
N ILE A 15 10.34 -26.57 29.15
CA ILE A 15 9.37 -25.49 29.37
C ILE A 15 9.26 -25.19 30.87
N ALA A 16 9.10 -26.23 31.70
CA ALA A 16 9.03 -26.09 33.15
C ALA A 16 10.30 -25.43 33.74
N SER A 17 11.48 -25.72 33.20
CA SER A 17 12.72 -25.09 33.67
C SER A 17 12.74 -23.57 33.42
N LEU A 18 12.19 -23.14 32.28
CA LEU A 18 12.19 -21.75 31.81
C LEU A 18 11.04 -20.89 32.37
N LEU A 19 10.04 -21.49 33.03
CA LEU A 19 8.93 -20.73 33.58
C LEU A 19 9.41 -19.74 34.67
N PRO A 20 8.89 -18.50 34.68
CA PRO A 20 9.24 -17.53 35.69
C PRO A 20 8.76 -17.97 37.08
N GLY A 21 9.53 -17.62 38.12
CA GLY A 21 9.30 -18.12 39.48
C GLY A 21 7.92 -17.77 40.07
N TRP A 22 7.29 -16.70 39.62
CA TRP A 22 5.93 -16.33 40.03
C TRP A 22 4.87 -17.28 39.46
N LEU A 23 5.09 -17.86 38.27
CA LEU A 23 4.17 -18.79 37.63
C LEU A 23 4.27 -20.20 38.22
N LYS A 24 5.50 -20.62 38.61
CA LYS A 24 5.74 -21.90 39.32
C LYS A 24 5.06 -21.97 40.69
N ARG A 25 4.86 -20.82 41.34
CA ARG A 25 4.27 -20.69 42.68
C ARG A 25 2.81 -20.23 42.65
N ALA A 26 2.24 -20.00 41.48
CA ALA A 26 0.88 -19.51 41.35
C ALA A 26 -0.14 -20.61 41.73
N PRO A 27 -1.23 -20.26 42.42
CA PRO A 27 -2.36 -21.17 42.64
C PRO A 27 -2.90 -21.71 41.31
N ALA A 28 -3.33 -22.98 41.30
CA ALA A 28 -3.88 -23.63 40.11
C ALA A 28 -5.08 -22.87 39.51
N GLU A 29 -5.89 -22.22 40.35
CA GLU A 29 -7.00 -21.37 39.92
C GLU A 29 -6.53 -20.15 39.11
N HIS A 30 -5.47 -19.46 39.56
CA HIS A 30 -4.90 -18.34 38.83
C HIS A 30 -4.27 -18.78 37.49
N LEU A 31 -3.66 -19.97 37.45
CA LEU A 31 -3.16 -20.55 36.21
C LEU A 31 -4.29 -20.89 35.23
N ALA A 32 -5.42 -21.41 35.73
CA ALA A 32 -6.61 -21.68 34.92
C ALA A 32 -7.23 -20.38 34.37
N LEU A 33 -7.34 -19.34 35.19
CA LEU A 33 -7.81 -18.02 34.77
C LEU A 33 -6.89 -17.36 33.74
N LEU A 34 -5.57 -17.45 33.95
CA LEU A 34 -4.58 -16.95 32.99
C LEU A 34 -4.70 -17.68 31.65
N ARG A 35 -4.80 -19.02 31.67
CA ARG A 35 -5.03 -19.82 30.47
C ARG A 35 -6.31 -19.41 29.75
N ALA A 36 -7.41 -19.22 30.49
CA ALA A 36 -8.68 -18.79 29.92
C ALA A 36 -8.61 -17.37 29.33
N ALA A 37 -7.83 -16.46 29.94
CA ALA A 37 -7.59 -15.13 29.40
C ALA A 37 -6.75 -15.18 28.11
N LEU A 38 -5.67 -15.97 28.08
CA LEU A 38 -4.82 -16.14 26.91
C LEU A 38 -5.58 -16.76 25.73
N LEU A 39 -6.41 -17.78 25.98
CA LEU A 39 -7.24 -18.38 24.93
C LEU A 39 -8.25 -17.39 24.37
N ARG A 40 -8.87 -16.55 25.22
CA ARG A 40 -9.77 -15.48 24.75
C ARG A 40 -9.03 -14.42 23.93
N GLN A 41 -7.84 -14.03 24.35
CA GLN A 41 -7.00 -13.10 23.59
C GLN A 41 -6.62 -13.67 22.22
N GLN A 42 -6.15 -14.92 22.18
CA GLN A 42 -5.81 -15.60 20.93
C GLN A 42 -7.02 -15.63 19.99
N LYS A 43 -8.18 -16.05 20.50
CA LYS A 43 -9.41 -16.07 19.70
C LYS A 43 -9.77 -14.68 19.16
N ALA A 44 -9.68 -13.64 19.98
CA ALA A 44 -9.96 -12.27 19.54
C ALA A 44 -8.94 -11.79 18.48
N GLN A 45 -7.67 -12.16 18.61
CA GLN A 45 -6.63 -11.86 17.62
C GLN A 45 -6.89 -12.59 16.30
N ASP A 46 -7.27 -13.87 16.36
CA ASP A 46 -7.60 -14.66 15.17
C ASP A 46 -8.85 -14.12 14.46
N ASP A 47 -9.90 -13.78 15.23
CA ASP A 47 -11.12 -13.19 14.69
C ASP A 47 -10.85 -11.80 14.07
N LEU A 48 -9.92 -11.02 14.64
CA LEU A 48 -9.48 -9.73 14.07
C LEU A 48 -8.67 -9.93 12.79
N ASN A 49 -7.69 -10.83 12.80
CA ASN A 49 -6.86 -11.13 11.64
C ASN A 49 -7.73 -11.60 10.48
N ALA A 50 -8.68 -12.51 10.71
CA ALA A 50 -9.62 -12.97 9.68
C ALA A 50 -10.44 -11.83 9.07
N ARG A 51 -10.81 -10.81 9.86
CA ARG A 51 -11.52 -9.62 9.36
C ARG A 51 -10.63 -8.70 8.55
N LEU A 52 -9.36 -8.55 8.95
CA LEU A 52 -8.40 -7.70 8.24
C LEU A 52 -7.90 -8.36 6.96
N ASP A 53 -7.70 -9.67 6.95
CA ASP A 53 -7.30 -10.45 5.76
C ASP A 53 -8.37 -10.42 4.66
N ALA A 54 -9.64 -10.20 5.03
CA ALA A 54 -10.72 -9.98 4.08
C ALA A 54 -10.67 -8.59 3.39
N ILE A 55 -9.79 -7.68 3.83
CA ILE A 55 -9.60 -6.37 3.21
C ILE A 55 -8.59 -6.54 2.07
N ILE A 56 -9.03 -6.23 0.86
CA ILE A 56 -8.17 -6.24 -0.33
C ILE A 56 -7.05 -5.21 -0.12
N PRO A 57 -5.78 -5.59 -0.30
CA PRO A 57 -4.67 -4.63 -0.26
C PRO A 57 -4.89 -3.50 -1.26
N LEU A 58 -4.62 -2.27 -0.85
CA LEU A 58 -4.85 -1.07 -1.68
C LEU A 58 -4.15 -1.19 -3.04
N ASP A 59 -2.92 -1.71 -3.05
CA ASP A 59 -2.13 -1.88 -4.27
C ASP A 59 -2.78 -2.86 -5.24
N ALA A 60 -3.31 -3.98 -4.74
CA ALA A 60 -4.00 -4.98 -5.56
C ALA A 60 -5.33 -4.44 -6.13
N PHE A 61 -6.05 -3.66 -5.33
CA PHE A 61 -7.27 -2.98 -5.77
C PHE A 61 -6.96 -1.93 -6.86
N ALA A 62 -5.99 -1.06 -6.61
CA ALA A 62 -5.57 -0.01 -7.54
C ALA A 62 -4.99 -0.60 -8.83
N GLU A 63 -4.21 -1.68 -8.74
CA GLU A 63 -3.70 -2.42 -9.89
C GLU A 63 -4.83 -2.93 -10.79
N SER A 64 -5.87 -3.55 -10.22
CA SER A 64 -7.01 -4.04 -10.98
C SER A 64 -7.73 -2.91 -11.71
N LEU A 65 -7.97 -1.78 -11.04
CA LEU A 65 -8.61 -0.61 -11.64
C LEU A 65 -7.74 0.00 -12.75
N LEU A 66 -6.44 0.15 -12.49
CA LEU A 66 -5.50 0.74 -13.43
C LEU A 66 -5.36 -0.11 -14.70
N LYS A 67 -5.24 -1.44 -14.56
CA LYS A 67 -5.21 -2.37 -15.70
C LYS A 67 -6.49 -2.29 -16.53
N SER A 68 -7.65 -2.23 -15.88
CA SER A 68 -8.94 -2.06 -16.57
C SER A 68 -9.02 -0.73 -17.33
N ALA A 69 -8.53 0.37 -16.73
CA ALA A 69 -8.52 1.69 -17.36
C ALA A 69 -7.59 1.74 -18.58
N LEU A 70 -6.38 1.18 -18.46
CA LEU A 70 -5.42 1.08 -19.56
C LEU A 70 -5.96 0.21 -20.71
N ALA A 71 -6.69 -0.87 -20.40
CA ALA A 71 -7.30 -1.74 -21.40
C ALA A 71 -8.34 -0.99 -22.26
N THR A 72 -9.12 -0.06 -21.70
CA THR A 72 -10.06 0.81 -22.45
C THR A 72 -9.35 1.65 -23.51
N HIS A 73 -8.06 1.95 -23.31
CA HIS A 73 -7.21 2.67 -24.26
C HIS A 73 -6.34 1.74 -25.13
N SER A 74 -6.71 0.46 -25.26
CA SER A 74 -5.98 -0.56 -26.02
C SER A 74 -4.56 -0.85 -25.49
N ILE A 75 -4.28 -0.53 -24.22
CA ILE A 75 -3.00 -0.82 -23.57
C ILE A 75 -3.18 -2.03 -22.65
N THR A 76 -3.09 -3.23 -23.24
CA THR A 76 -3.34 -4.51 -22.54
C THR A 76 -2.07 -5.20 -22.04
N GLN A 77 -0.90 -4.80 -22.55
CA GLN A 77 0.40 -5.39 -22.23
C GLN A 77 1.29 -4.46 -21.38
N ALA A 78 0.70 -3.50 -20.66
CA ALA A 78 1.45 -2.68 -19.72
C ALA A 78 1.67 -3.45 -18.41
N ASP A 79 2.89 -3.44 -17.91
CA ASP A 79 3.22 -3.93 -16.58
C ASP A 79 3.19 -2.76 -15.61
N VAL A 80 2.14 -2.63 -14.83
CA VAL A 80 1.95 -1.47 -13.95
C VAL A 80 3.00 -1.33 -12.83
N HIS A 81 3.72 -2.43 -12.53
CA HIS A 81 4.78 -2.47 -11.50
C HIS A 81 6.15 -2.12 -12.05
N LEU A 82 6.38 -2.32 -13.35
CA LEU A 82 7.70 -2.10 -13.98
C LEU A 82 7.70 -0.95 -14.98
N ASP A 83 6.60 -0.73 -15.69
CA ASP A 83 6.44 0.40 -16.58
C ASP A 83 6.38 1.68 -15.75
N THR A 84 6.90 2.76 -16.32
CA THR A 84 7.12 4.02 -15.61
C THR A 84 6.41 5.17 -16.29
N VAL A 85 6.03 6.15 -15.51
CA VAL A 85 5.63 7.47 -15.99
C VAL A 85 6.68 8.47 -15.54
N LYS A 86 7.18 9.25 -16.51
CA LYS A 86 7.97 10.44 -16.25
C LYS A 86 7.07 11.64 -16.35
N LEU A 87 6.98 12.42 -15.27
CA LEU A 87 6.24 13.68 -15.23
C LEU A 87 7.22 14.83 -15.11
N VAL A 88 6.98 15.87 -15.88
CA VAL A 88 7.81 17.06 -15.91
C VAL A 88 6.94 18.29 -15.73
N THR A 89 7.26 19.11 -14.74
CA THR A 89 6.57 20.37 -14.46
C THR A 89 7.57 21.54 -14.36
N LEU A 90 7.05 22.76 -14.47
CA LEU A 90 7.81 23.99 -14.24
C LEU A 90 7.31 24.64 -12.97
N ARG A 91 8.16 24.74 -11.95
CA ARG A 91 7.86 25.49 -10.73
C ARG A 91 8.36 26.92 -10.90
N PRO A 92 7.48 27.95 -10.85
CA PRO A 92 7.91 29.33 -10.85
C PRO A 92 8.81 29.62 -9.66
N ASN A 93 9.94 30.29 -9.88
CA ASN A 93 10.79 30.78 -8.81
C ASN A 93 10.29 32.13 -8.31
N PRO A 94 10.42 32.43 -7.01
CA PRO A 94 10.08 33.75 -6.50
C PRO A 94 10.92 34.82 -7.23
N PRO A 95 10.32 35.95 -7.61
CA PRO A 95 11.03 37.01 -8.32
C PRO A 95 12.10 37.61 -7.41
N VAL A 96 13.35 37.63 -7.87
CA VAL A 96 14.47 38.26 -7.15
C VAL A 96 14.50 39.77 -7.39
N SER A 97 13.93 40.23 -8.51
CA SER A 97 13.75 41.65 -8.83
C SER A 97 12.60 41.82 -9.83
N PRO A 98 11.79 42.91 -9.76
CA PRO A 98 10.74 43.21 -10.74
C PRO A 98 11.27 43.52 -12.15
N THR A 99 12.57 43.81 -12.31
CA THR A 99 13.20 44.09 -13.60
C THR A 99 13.78 42.85 -14.30
N LEU A 100 13.90 41.73 -13.59
CA LEU A 100 14.45 40.50 -14.14
C LEU A 100 13.32 39.60 -14.67
N PRO A 101 13.54 38.87 -15.78
CA PRO A 101 12.58 37.89 -16.27
C PRO A 101 12.25 36.86 -15.20
N ALA A 102 10.97 36.47 -15.12
CA ALA A 102 10.56 35.36 -14.28
C ALA A 102 11.29 34.08 -14.69
N THR A 103 11.87 33.38 -13.72
CA THR A 103 12.52 32.09 -13.96
C THR A 103 11.67 30.97 -13.41
N SER A 104 11.83 29.77 -13.96
CA SER A 104 11.20 28.56 -13.45
C SER A 104 12.24 27.47 -13.30
N THR A 105 12.02 26.61 -12.30
CA THR A 105 12.81 25.41 -12.09
C THR A 105 12.06 24.22 -12.69
N ARG A 106 12.74 23.47 -13.56
CA ARG A 106 12.21 22.23 -14.12
C ARG A 106 12.29 21.13 -13.08
N ILE A 107 11.16 20.50 -12.80
CA ILE A 107 11.05 19.38 -11.85
C ILE A 107 10.67 18.15 -12.65
N GLU A 108 11.42 17.08 -12.44
CA GLU A 108 11.18 15.79 -13.09
C GLU A 108 10.99 14.72 -12.03
N THR A 109 9.92 13.95 -12.15
CA THR A 109 9.65 12.77 -11.32
C THR A 109 9.49 11.56 -12.22
N THR A 110 9.93 10.41 -11.75
CA THR A 110 9.75 9.13 -12.45
C THR A 110 9.41 8.08 -11.43
N GLN A 111 8.32 7.37 -11.67
CA GLN A 111 7.82 6.31 -10.80
C GLN A 111 7.07 5.27 -11.63
N THR A 112 6.83 4.10 -11.05
CA THR A 112 6.04 3.03 -11.68
C THR A 112 4.61 3.51 -11.94
N LEU A 113 3.92 2.98 -12.95
CA LEU A 113 2.53 3.37 -13.24
C LEU A 113 1.61 3.18 -12.01
N LEU A 114 1.76 2.08 -11.25
CA LEU A 114 0.96 1.84 -10.05
C LEU A 114 1.24 2.90 -8.95
N SER A 115 2.50 3.15 -8.64
CA SER A 115 2.87 4.22 -7.68
C SER A 115 2.36 5.60 -8.12
N ALA A 116 2.37 5.89 -9.42
CA ALA A 116 1.81 7.12 -9.96
C ALA A 116 0.29 7.19 -9.77
N ALA A 117 -0.42 6.11 -10.07
CA ALA A 117 -1.86 6.06 -9.85
C ALA A 117 -2.22 6.30 -8.38
N LEU A 118 -1.47 5.70 -7.45
CA LEU A 118 -1.67 5.90 -6.00
C LEU A 118 -1.33 7.31 -5.49
N HIS A 119 -0.69 8.15 -6.31
CA HIS A 119 -0.26 9.49 -5.90
C HIS A 119 -1.41 10.50 -5.76
N ASN A 120 -2.67 10.11 -5.99
CA ASN A 120 -3.87 10.97 -5.85
C ASN A 120 -3.69 12.33 -6.53
N PHE A 121 -3.54 12.32 -7.85
CA PHE A 121 -3.36 13.54 -8.63
C PHE A 121 -4.43 14.60 -8.35
N HIS A 122 -3.98 15.82 -8.11
CA HIS A 122 -4.85 16.94 -7.78
C HIS A 122 -5.46 17.55 -9.05
N GLU A 123 -6.61 18.23 -8.95
CA GLU A 123 -7.36 18.73 -10.12
C GLU A 123 -6.58 19.74 -10.99
N ASN A 124 -5.68 20.50 -10.38
CA ASN A 124 -4.77 21.37 -11.11
C ASN A 124 -3.76 20.58 -11.97
N GLU A 125 -3.41 19.35 -11.57
CA GLU A 125 -2.48 18.50 -12.30
C GLU A 125 -3.10 17.87 -13.55
N THR A 126 -4.43 17.86 -13.65
CA THR A 126 -5.18 17.46 -14.85
C THR A 126 -5.36 18.59 -15.86
N GLN A 127 -4.92 19.82 -15.55
CA GLN A 127 -5.11 20.94 -16.47
C GLN A 127 -4.16 20.88 -17.67
N PRO A 128 -4.63 21.21 -18.89
CA PRO A 128 -3.77 21.28 -20.07
C PRO A 128 -2.58 22.20 -19.83
N GLY A 129 -1.37 21.71 -20.14
CA GLY A 129 -0.13 22.49 -19.97
C GLY A 129 0.46 22.48 -18.55
N TRP A 130 -0.15 21.76 -17.59
CA TRP A 130 0.48 21.49 -16.28
C TRP A 130 1.77 20.68 -16.45
N PHE A 131 1.70 19.64 -17.27
CA PHE A 131 2.86 18.86 -17.67
C PHE A 131 3.50 19.45 -18.92
N VAL A 132 4.81 19.64 -18.88
CA VAL A 132 5.56 20.21 -20.01
C VAL A 132 6.23 19.11 -20.85
N THR A 133 6.79 19.53 -21.98
CA THR A 133 7.52 18.65 -22.91
C THR A 133 8.58 17.83 -22.17
N GLY A 134 8.54 16.52 -22.41
CA GLY A 134 9.38 15.52 -21.75
C GLY A 134 8.62 14.58 -20.82
N SER A 135 7.35 14.88 -20.52
CA SER A 135 6.46 13.95 -19.81
C SER A 135 5.99 12.82 -20.73
N HIS A 136 6.17 11.57 -20.32
CA HIS A 136 5.82 10.40 -21.12
C HIS A 136 5.74 9.13 -20.28
N LEU A 137 5.04 8.12 -20.81
CA LEU A 137 5.01 6.78 -20.24
C LEU A 137 5.99 5.88 -21.01
N ARG A 138 6.66 4.99 -20.30
CA ARG A 138 7.68 4.10 -20.85
C ARG A 138 7.56 2.71 -20.27
N LYS A 139 7.62 1.70 -21.14
CA LYS A 139 7.74 0.31 -20.74
C LYS A 139 9.07 0.04 -20.05
N ALA A 140 9.12 -0.99 -19.23
CA ALA A 140 10.37 -1.48 -18.64
C ALA A 140 11.45 -1.81 -19.71
N SER A 141 11.02 -2.22 -20.92
CA SER A 141 11.88 -2.45 -22.08
C SER A 141 12.50 -1.18 -22.69
N GLY A 142 12.08 0.00 -22.25
CA GLY A 142 12.53 1.29 -22.76
C GLY A 142 11.64 1.90 -23.85
N GLN A 143 10.64 1.16 -24.36
CA GLN A 143 9.72 1.64 -25.39
C GLN A 143 8.72 2.66 -24.82
N LEU A 144 8.41 3.73 -25.56
CA LEU A 144 7.34 4.65 -25.17
C LEU A 144 5.97 3.98 -25.29
N LEU A 145 5.13 4.16 -24.28
CA LEU A 145 3.72 3.79 -24.35
C LEU A 145 2.96 4.82 -25.19
N PRO A 146 1.99 4.40 -26.03
CA PRO A 146 1.21 5.31 -26.87
C PRO A 146 0.09 6.00 -26.07
N LEU A 147 0.44 6.57 -24.91
CA LEU A 147 -0.45 7.30 -24.02
C LEU A 147 0.26 8.57 -23.54
N SER A 148 -0.43 9.71 -23.59
CA SER A 148 0.11 10.94 -23.03
C SER A 148 0.07 10.90 -21.50
N ALA A 149 1.00 11.63 -20.87
CA ALA A 149 1.02 11.76 -19.41
C ALA A 149 -0.27 12.40 -18.87
N GLU A 150 -0.83 13.38 -19.59
CA GLU A 150 -2.08 14.06 -19.23
C GLU A 150 -3.26 13.07 -19.21
N LEU A 151 -3.45 12.30 -20.28
CA LEU A 151 -4.52 11.28 -20.35
C LEU A 151 -4.34 10.22 -19.26
N PHE A 152 -3.11 9.83 -18.95
CA PHE A 152 -2.84 8.89 -17.86
C PHE A 152 -3.26 9.46 -16.50
N VAL A 153 -2.96 10.73 -16.22
CA VAL A 153 -3.32 11.40 -14.96
C VAL A 153 -4.83 11.59 -14.85
N ASP A 154 -5.49 11.95 -15.94
CA ASP A 154 -6.96 12.04 -16.02
C ASP A 154 -7.61 10.69 -15.72
N LEU A 155 -7.08 9.60 -16.28
CA LEU A 155 -7.54 8.24 -16.00
C LEU A 155 -7.37 7.90 -14.51
N CYS A 156 -6.20 8.14 -13.94
CA CYS A 156 -5.96 7.87 -12.52
C CYS A 156 -6.98 8.61 -11.63
N ARG A 157 -7.28 9.88 -11.93
CA ARG A 157 -8.25 10.67 -11.16
C ARG A 157 -9.69 10.18 -11.34
N GLY A 158 -10.12 9.91 -12.56
CA GLY A 158 -11.50 9.49 -12.85
C GLY A 158 -11.90 8.20 -12.12
N TRP A 159 -11.01 7.21 -12.09
CA TRP A 159 -11.32 5.88 -11.55
C TRP A 159 -11.06 5.74 -10.06
N ILE A 160 -10.05 6.41 -9.49
CA ILE A 160 -9.79 6.33 -8.05
C ILE A 160 -10.94 7.00 -7.28
N SER A 161 -11.43 8.15 -7.78
CA SER A 161 -12.59 8.84 -7.21
C SER A 161 -13.86 7.97 -7.25
N GLY A 162 -14.13 7.30 -8.38
CA GLY A 162 -15.32 6.46 -8.55
C GLY A 162 -15.24 5.10 -7.86
N GLY A 163 -14.07 4.45 -7.89
CA GLY A 163 -13.83 3.13 -7.32
C GLY A 163 -13.87 3.10 -5.80
N ILE A 164 -13.38 4.14 -5.12
CA ILE A 164 -13.49 4.29 -3.66
C ILE A 164 -14.97 4.39 -3.25
N ILE A 165 -15.79 5.14 -4.00
CA ILE A 165 -17.22 5.31 -3.70
C ILE A 165 -17.97 4.00 -3.93
N SER A 166 -17.75 3.30 -5.05
CA SER A 166 -18.42 2.01 -5.32
C SER A 166 -17.99 0.89 -4.36
N ALA A 167 -16.72 0.85 -3.94
CA ALA A 167 -16.24 -0.13 -2.96
C ALA A 167 -16.87 0.09 -1.56
N THR A 168 -17.13 1.35 -1.18
CA THR A 168 -17.86 1.66 0.06
C THR A 168 -19.36 1.37 -0.03
N SER A 169 -19.97 1.44 -1.22
CA SER A 169 -21.40 1.18 -1.43
C SER A 169 -21.76 -0.32 -1.43
N ASN A 170 -20.82 -1.22 -1.72
CA ASN A 170 -21.08 -2.67 -1.79
C ASN A 170 -20.85 -3.39 -0.43
N ARG A 171 -20.73 -2.63 0.67
CA ARG A 171 -20.56 -3.14 2.05
C ARG A 171 -21.72 -2.78 2.99
N SER A 172 -22.86 -2.31 2.46
CA SER A 172 -24.06 -1.96 3.22
C SER A 172 -25.16 -3.00 3.08
#